data_AF-A0A969GGE7-F1
#
_entry.id   AF-A0A969GGE7-F1
#
_cell.length_a   1.000
_cell.length_b   1.000
_cell.length_c   1.000
_cell.angle_alpha   90.00
_cell.angle_beta   90.00
_cell.angle_gamma   90.00
#
_symmetry.space_group_name_H-M   'P 1'
#
loop_
_entity.id
_entity.type
_entity.pdbx_description
1 polymer ?
#
loop_
_entity_poly.entity_id
_entity_poly.type
_entity_poly.pdbx_seq_one_letter_code
_entity_poly.pdbx_strand_id
1 'polypeptide(L)' 'MTGSPATSVSDAIPNPRPFVGAITQEQFFETMRSGIKPDGVAFPESMPWQNASRMTDDDLAALYAYLTAPVASP' A
#
# COMPACT_ATOMS: atom_id res chain seq x y z
N MET A 1 -2.18 37.77 -9.70
CA MET A 1 -1.59 36.59 -10.38
C MET A 1 -0.45 36.11 -9.48
N THR A 2 -0.74 35.26 -8.50
CA THR A 2 0.30 34.71 -7.65
C THR A 2 0.14 33.21 -7.72
N GLY A 3 0.93 32.59 -8.60
CA GLY A 3 0.98 31.14 -8.71
C GLY A 3 1.46 30.60 -7.38
N SER A 4 0.57 29.90 -6.68
CA SER A 4 0.93 29.08 -5.53
C SER A 4 2.11 28.20 -5.93
N PRO A 5 3.20 28.14 -5.13
CA PRO A 5 4.24 27.16 -5.38
C PRO A 5 3.57 25.79 -5.34
N ALA A 6 3.79 24.98 -6.37
CA ALA A 6 3.32 23.61 -6.42
C ALA A 6 3.70 22.93 -5.10
N THR A 7 2.67 22.62 -4.30
CA THR A 7 2.80 21.84 -3.08
C THR A 7 3.65 20.62 -3.41
N SER A 8 4.80 20.48 -2.76
CA SER A 8 5.68 19.34 -2.92
C SER A 8 4.86 18.06 -2.78
N VAL A 9 4.63 17.35 -3.89
CA VAL A 9 3.81 16.13 -3.95
C VAL A 9 4.61 14.90 -3.49
N SER A 10 5.65 15.11 -2.68
CA SER A 10 6.77 14.17 -2.59
C SER A 10 6.93 13.44 -1.25
N ASP A 11 6.02 13.59 -0.28
CA ASP A 11 6.21 13.02 1.07
C ASP A 11 5.01 12.25 1.65
N ALA A 12 3.86 12.22 0.97
CA ALA A 12 2.61 11.71 1.57
C ALA A 12 2.11 10.37 1.00
N ILE A 13 2.85 9.73 0.09
CA ILE A 13 2.46 8.43 -0.49
C ILE A 13 3.26 7.34 0.23
N PRO A 14 2.69 6.66 1.25
CA PRO A 14 3.39 5.60 1.96
C PRO A 14 3.78 4.49 0.98
N ASN A 15 5.06 4.12 0.95
CA ASN A 15 5.57 3.01 0.13
C ASN A 15 5.24 1.68 0.82
N PRO A 16 4.37 0.83 0.25
CA PRO A 16 3.98 -0.43 0.88
C PRO A 16 4.99 -1.55 0.65
N ARG A 17 5.97 -1.43 -0.26
CA ARG A 17 6.91 -2.52 -0.60
C ARG A 17 7.69 -3.11 0.59
N PRO A 18 8.33 -2.31 1.47
CA PRO A 18 9.04 -2.88 2.62
C PRO A 18 8.10 -3.63 3.57
N PHE A 19 6.83 -3.23 3.64
CA PHE A 19 5.82 -3.93 4.42
C PHE A 19 5.39 -5.24 3.74
N VAL A 20 5.04 -5.20 2.45
CA VAL A 20 4.56 -6.38 1.71
C VAL A 20 5.66 -7.44 1.54
N GLY A 21 6.92 -7.03 1.44
CA GLY A 21 8.06 -7.96 1.42
C GLY A 21 8.34 -8.66 2.75
N ALA A 22 7.79 -8.18 3.87
CA ALA A 22 7.98 -8.74 5.21
C ALA A 22 6.84 -9.69 5.65
N ILE A 23 5.76 -9.79 4.87
CA ILE A 23 4.55 -10.55 5.23
C ILE A 23 4.18 -11.54 4.12
N THR A 24 3.40 -12.55 4.47
CA THR A 24 2.88 -13.51 3.48
C THR A 24 1.71 -12.92 2.69
N GLN A 25 1.36 -13.53 1.55
CA GLN A 25 0.20 -13.14 0.75
C GLN A 25 -1.10 -13.20 1.58
N GLU A 26 -1.26 -14.23 2.42
CA GLU A 26 -2.43 -14.37 3.30
C GLU A 26 -2.52 -13.21 4.31
N GLN A 27 -1.40 -12.86 4.94
CA GLN A 27 -1.33 -11.71 5.85
C GLN A 27 -1.61 -10.40 5.12
N PHE A 28 -1.14 -10.25 3.88
CA PHE A 28 -1.46 -9.08 3.06
C PHE A 28 -2.97 -8.97 2.82
N PHE A 29 -3.66 -10.08 2.55
CA PHE A 29 -5.11 -10.09 2.29
C PHE A 29 -5.88 -9.71 3.55
N GLU A 30 -5.53 -10.31 4.69
CA GLU A 30 -6.13 -9.96 5.98
C GLU A 30 -5.89 -8.49 6.32
N THR A 31 -4.68 -8.00 6.12
CA THR A 31 -4.34 -6.60 6.40
C THR A 31 -5.06 -5.63 5.47
N MET A 32 -5.20 -5.93 4.18
CA MET A 32 -5.93 -5.08 3.26
C MET A 32 -7.43 -5.08 3.55
N ARG A 33 -8.01 -6.20 4.01
CA ARG A 33 -9.43 -6.28 4.38
C ARG A 33 -9.75 -5.64 5.73
N SER A 34 -8.90 -5.85 6.74
CA SER A 34 -9.10 -5.35 8.10
C SER A 34 -8.58 -3.92 8.31
N GLY A 35 -7.62 -3.48 7.49
CA GLY A 35 -6.86 -2.26 7.72
C GLY A 35 -5.82 -2.38 8.85
N ILE A 36 -5.56 -3.59 9.35
CA ILE A 36 -4.67 -3.86 10.49
C ILE A 36 -3.49 -4.71 10.02
N LYS A 37 -2.27 -4.23 10.27
CA LYS A 37 -1.03 -4.98 9.97
C LYS A 37 -0.94 -6.24 10.85
N PRO A 38 -0.19 -7.29 10.46
CA PRO A 38 0.01 -8.48 11.30
C PRO A 38 0.67 -8.17 12.66
N ASP A 39 1.34 -7.02 12.78
CA ASP A 39 1.90 -6.48 14.03
C ASP A 39 0.82 -5.90 14.97
N GLY A 40 -0.46 -5.90 14.58
CA GLY A 40 -1.58 -5.34 15.35
C GLY A 40 -1.75 -3.82 15.22
N VAL A 41 -0.91 -3.17 14.43
CA VAL A 41 -0.96 -1.72 14.20
C VAL A 41 -1.85 -1.39 13.00
N ALA A 42 -2.85 -0.55 13.20
CA ALA A 42 -3.72 -0.06 12.13
C ALA A 42 -2.94 0.78 11.11
N PHE A 43 -3.36 0.77 9.84
CA PHE A 43 -2.81 1.69 8.86
C PHE A 43 -3.14 3.15 9.19
N PRO A 44 -2.23 4.09 8.89
CA PRO A 44 -2.50 5.50 9.08
C PRO A 44 -3.67 5.94 8.19
N GLU A 45 -4.45 6.92 8.64
CA GLU A 45 -5.59 7.48 7.89
C GLU A 45 -5.19 8.03 6.51
N SER A 46 -3.91 8.39 6.36
CA SER A 46 -3.32 8.83 5.10
C SER A 46 -3.21 7.72 4.04
N MET A 47 -3.30 6.45 4.45
CA MET A 47 -3.24 5.31 3.54
C MET A 47 -4.66 4.92 3.11
N PRO A 48 -4.95 4.88 1.79
CA PRO A 48 -6.28 4.53 1.27
C PRO A 48 -6.54 3.01 1.34
N TRP A 49 -6.33 2.39 2.51
CA TRP A 49 -6.57 0.96 2.73
C TRP A 49 -8.03 0.59 2.47
N GLN A 50 -8.98 1.50 2.68
CA GLN A 50 -10.40 1.30 2.36
C GLN A 50 -10.67 1.11 0.86
N ASN A 51 -9.82 1.66 -0.01
CA ASN A 51 -9.95 1.41 -1.45
C ASN A 51 -9.39 0.02 -1.78
N ALA A 52 -8.29 -0.36 -1.16
CA ALA A 52 -7.71 -1.69 -1.30
C ALA A 52 -8.59 -2.80 -0.70
N SER A 53 -9.32 -2.53 0.39
CA SER A 53 -10.23 -3.49 1.03
C SER A 53 -11.44 -3.86 0.16
N ARG A 54 -11.75 -3.03 -0.85
CA ARG A 54 -12.83 -3.24 -1.81
C ARG A 54 -12.37 -3.96 -3.08
N MET A 55 -11.07 -4.25 -3.20
CA MET A 55 -10.52 -4.98 -4.33
C MET A 55 -10.84 -6.48 -4.23
N THR A 56 -10.83 -7.15 -5.38
CA THR A 56 -11.05 -8.61 -5.42
C THR A 56 -9.79 -9.35 -4.96
N ASP A 57 -9.94 -10.63 -4.61
CA ASP A 57 -8.78 -11.46 -4.24
C ASP A 57 -7.74 -11.57 -5.37
N ASP A 58 -8.20 -11.50 -6.62
CA ASP A 58 -7.34 -11.51 -7.81
C ASP A 58 -6.51 -10.21 -7.91
N ASP A 59 -7.16 -9.05 -7.72
CA ASP A 59 -6.47 -7.75 -7.68
C ASP A 59 -5.44 -7.68 -6.54
N LEU A 60 -5.80 -8.19 -5.35
CA LEU A 60 -4.90 -8.24 -4.20
C LEU A 60 -3.71 -9.17 -4.47
N ALA A 61 -3.94 -10.32 -5.12
CA ALA A 61 -2.87 -11.22 -5.54
C ALA A 61 -1.93 -10.54 -6.55
N ALA A 62 -2.47 -9.85 -7.55
CA ALA A 62 -1.70 -9.12 -8.55
C ALA A 62 -0.89 -7.97 -7.92
N LEU A 63 -1.48 -7.23 -6.97
CA LEU A 63 -0.78 -6.20 -6.19
C LEU A 63 0.35 -6.80 -5.35
N TYR A 64 0.09 -7.90 -4.65
CA TYR A 64 1.12 -8.60 -3.86
C TYR A 64 2.30 -9.03 -4.75
N ALA A 65 2.00 -9.63 -5.90
CA ALA A 65 3.00 -10.02 -6.88
C ALA A 65 3.80 -8.82 -7.40
N TYR A 66 3.15 -7.70 -7.70
CA TYR A 66 3.81 -6.47 -8.16
C TYR A 66 4.72 -5.84 -7.09
N LEU A 67 4.29 -5.86 -5.82
CA LEU A 67 5.02 -5.24 -4.71
C LEU A 67 6.21 -6.08 -4.25
N THR A 68 6.09 -7.41 -4.31
CA THR A 68 7.15 -8.38 -4.00
C THR A 68 8.08 -8.65 -5.17
N ALA A 69 7.64 -8.36 -6.41
CA ALA A 69 8.51 -8.44 -7.57
C ALA A 69 9.76 -7.59 -7.33
N PRO A 70 10.95 -8.04 -7.74
CA PRO A 70 12.12 -7.18 -7.78
C PRO A 70 11.78 -5.96 -8.64
N VAL A 71 12.16 -4.76 -8.20
CA VAL A 71 12.15 -3.60 -9.08
C VAL A 71 13.00 -3.97 -10.29
N ALA A 72 12.35 -4.29 -11.41
CA ALA A 72 13.02 -4.26 -12.70
C ALA A 72 13.39 -2.80 -12.91
N SER A 73 14.60 -2.45 -12.48
CA SER A 73 15.20 -1.16 -12.76
C SER A 73 15.47 -1.15 -14.27
N PRO A 74 14.97 -0.15 -15.02
CA PRO A 74 15.43 0.06 -16.40
C PRO A 74 16.92 0.44 -16.43
#